data_AF-A0AAD6BW73-F1
#
_entry.id   AF-A0AAD6BW73-F1
#
_cell.length_a   1.000
_cell.length_b   1.000
_cell.length_c   1.000
_cell.angle_alpha   90.00
_cell.angle_beta   90.00
_cell.angle_gamma   90.00
#
_symmetry.space_group_name_H-M   'P 1'
#
loop_
_entity.id
_entity.type
_entity.pdbx_description
1 polymer ?
#
loop_
_entity_poly.entity_id
_entity_poly.type
_entity_poly.pdbx_seq_one_letter_code
_entity_poly.pdbx_strand_id
1 'polypeptide(L)'
;MAQKAAKTLATRNAAVLTRTHLITAALHLLFLILHFTFQRPRSLKPYLLLAVPTLVIEFYLDRVGRPHYNEDGSLRSAGEDLNATGLTEYMWDVLYWTEGCIAAVCIFNDRAWWLWVVVPLYSVYLVYTTVMGVKKGFAGMGGGCGGGGGGGWAGADEQDADEEGEEGGPGEVSSVIAQREF
;
A
#
# COMPACT_ATOMS: atom_id res chain seq x y z
N MET A 1 -2.85 12.76 21.73
CA MET A 1 -3.17 11.89 20.56
C MET A 1 -1.95 11.70 19.63
N ALA A 2 -1.25 12.78 19.24
CA ALA A 2 -0.10 12.72 18.32
C ALA A 2 1.05 11.76 18.72
N GLN A 3 1.45 11.74 20.00
CA GLN A 3 2.50 10.82 20.49
C GLN A 3 2.12 9.33 20.40
N LYS A 4 0.83 9.00 20.57
CA LYS A 4 0.36 7.61 20.45
C LYS A 4 0.41 7.16 18.99
N ALA A 5 -0.07 8.01 18.07
CA ALA A 5 -0.04 7.73 16.64
C ALA A 5 1.40 7.54 16.11
N ALA A 6 2.35 8.40 16.51
CA ALA A 6 3.76 8.27 16.12
C ALA A 6 4.39 6.96 16.63
N LYS A 7 4.10 6.56 17.87
CA LYS A 7 4.58 5.27 18.41
C LYS A 7 3.98 4.08 17.66
N THR A 8 2.67 4.10 17.37
CA THR A 8 2.02 3.06 16.57
C THR A 8 2.64 2.96 15.17
N LEU A 9 2.91 4.10 14.52
CA LEU A 9 3.57 4.15 13.22
C LEU A 9 4.98 3.54 13.27
N ALA A 10 5.80 3.94 14.26
CA ALA A 10 7.14 3.43 14.46
C ALA A 10 7.17 1.90 14.63
N THR A 11 6.28 1.36 15.49
CA THR A 11 6.16 -0.09 15.70
C THR A 11 5.76 -0.82 14.42
N ARG A 12 4.77 -0.27 13.68
CA ARG A 12 4.32 -0.87 12.42
C ARG A 12 5.43 -0.87 11.36
N ASN A 13 6.13 0.24 11.19
CA ASN A 13 7.22 0.36 10.23
C ASN A 13 8.37 -0.62 10.54
N ALA A 14 8.77 -0.71 11.81
CA ALA A 14 9.80 -1.67 12.23
C ALA A 14 9.40 -3.12 11.93
N ALA A 15 8.14 -3.49 12.19
CA ALA A 15 7.62 -4.81 11.91
C ALA A 15 7.59 -5.13 10.40
N VAL A 16 7.12 -4.17 9.59
CA VAL A 16 7.09 -4.31 8.12
C VAL A 16 8.51 -4.47 7.56
N LEU A 17 9.44 -3.58 7.91
CA LEU A 17 10.82 -3.64 7.42
C LEU A 17 11.50 -4.96 7.82
N THR A 18 11.38 -5.38 9.08
CA THR A 18 12.00 -6.64 9.55
C THR A 18 11.44 -7.84 8.78
N ARG A 19 10.12 -7.89 8.57
CA ARG A 19 9.48 -8.96 7.80
C ARG A 19 9.98 -8.97 6.36
N THR A 20 10.04 -7.81 5.71
CA THR A 20 10.53 -7.68 4.33
C THR A 20 11.97 -8.13 4.22
N HIS A 21 12.88 -7.60 5.04
CA HIS A 21 14.30 -8.00 5.05
C HIS A 21 14.48 -9.51 5.21
N LEU A 22 13.68 -10.15 6.07
CA LEU A 22 13.72 -11.60 6.25
C LEU A 22 13.23 -12.36 5.02
N ILE A 23 12.14 -11.92 4.39
CA ILE A 23 11.59 -12.55 3.18
C ILE A 23 12.56 -12.38 2.01
N THR A 24 13.04 -11.16 1.78
CA THR A 24 13.99 -10.85 0.71
C THR A 24 15.27 -11.66 0.90
N ALA A 25 15.86 -11.64 2.10
CA ALA A 25 17.05 -12.45 2.39
C ALA A 25 16.80 -13.96 2.17
N ALA A 26 15.67 -14.48 2.65
CA ALA A 26 15.32 -15.89 2.49
C ALA A 26 15.16 -16.29 1.01
N LEU A 27 14.48 -15.48 0.20
CA LEU A 27 14.26 -15.77 -1.22
C LEU A 27 15.55 -15.68 -2.04
N HIS A 28 16.37 -14.66 -1.78
CA HIS A 28 17.66 -14.52 -2.45
C HIS A 28 18.62 -15.65 -2.07
N LEU A 29 18.69 -16.00 -0.78
CA LEU A 29 19.49 -17.15 -0.33
C LEU A 29 18.98 -18.45 -0.94
N LEU A 30 17.67 -18.69 -0.95
CA LEU A 30 17.07 -19.86 -1.58
C LEU A 30 17.46 -19.95 -3.06
N PHE A 31 17.30 -18.85 -3.82
CA PHE A 31 17.68 -18.79 -5.22
C PHE A 31 19.16 -19.14 -5.43
N LEU A 32 20.05 -18.53 -4.64
CA LEU A 32 21.50 -18.75 -4.75
C LEU A 32 21.88 -20.19 -4.38
N ILE A 33 21.31 -20.72 -3.29
CA ILE A 33 21.51 -22.12 -2.89
C ILE A 33 21.08 -23.04 -4.02
N LEU A 34 19.88 -22.88 -4.57
CA LEU A 34 19.40 -23.71 -5.68
C LEU A 34 20.31 -23.61 -6.90
N HIS A 35 20.76 -22.40 -7.24
CA HIS A 35 21.66 -22.18 -8.37
C HIS A 35 22.99 -22.91 -8.19
N PHE A 36 23.63 -22.78 -7.01
CA PHE A 36 24.95 -23.36 -6.78
C PHE A 36 24.92 -24.86 -6.47
N THR A 37 23.84 -25.38 -5.87
CA THR A 37 23.75 -26.81 -5.49
C THR A 37 23.08 -27.68 -6.55
N PHE A 38 22.04 -27.17 -7.23
CA PHE A 38 21.25 -27.93 -8.19
C PHE A 38 21.39 -27.42 -9.63
N GLN A 39 22.22 -26.42 -9.88
CA GLN A 39 22.38 -25.75 -11.19
C GLN A 39 21.03 -25.26 -11.77
N ARG A 40 20.11 -24.88 -10.89
CA ARG A 40 18.79 -24.32 -11.24
C ARG A 40 18.50 -23.11 -10.37
N PRO A 41 18.05 -21.98 -10.93
CA PRO A 41 17.87 -21.68 -12.36
C PRO A 41 19.21 -21.60 -13.09
N ARG A 42 19.24 -21.74 -14.42
CA ARG A 42 20.52 -21.84 -15.13
C ARG A 42 21.24 -20.51 -15.25
N SER A 43 20.50 -19.40 -15.31
CA SER A 43 21.06 -18.08 -15.63
C SER A 43 21.00 -17.12 -14.44
N LEU A 44 22.17 -16.61 -14.03
CA LEU A 44 22.26 -15.53 -13.04
C LEU A 44 22.00 -14.13 -13.64
N LYS A 45 22.06 -14.00 -14.96
CA LYS A 45 21.91 -12.70 -15.64
C LYS A 45 20.57 -12.01 -15.36
N PRO A 46 19.40 -12.65 -15.58
CA PRO A 46 18.11 -12.02 -15.28
C PRO A 46 17.95 -11.75 -13.79
N TYR A 47 18.44 -12.64 -12.93
CA TYR A 47 18.43 -12.41 -11.49
C TYR A 47 19.19 -11.14 -11.10
N LEU A 48 20.44 -10.99 -11.55
CA LEU A 48 21.24 -9.80 -11.23
C LEU A 48 20.63 -8.52 -11.82
N LEU A 49 20.04 -8.58 -13.00
CA LEU A 49 19.40 -7.42 -13.63
C LEU A 49 18.12 -7.00 -12.90
N LEU A 50 17.25 -7.98 -12.60
CA LEU A 50 15.88 -7.73 -12.16
C LEU A 50 15.76 -7.62 -10.63
N ALA A 51 16.70 -8.19 -9.88
CA ALA A 51 16.72 -8.07 -8.43
C ALA A 51 17.34 -6.75 -7.94
N VAL A 52 18.17 -6.07 -8.74
CA VAL A 52 18.80 -4.79 -8.37
C VAL A 52 17.76 -3.71 -8.05
N PRO A 53 16.75 -3.46 -8.90
CA PRO A 53 15.69 -2.50 -8.58
C PRO A 53 15.01 -2.79 -7.23
N THR A 54 14.75 -4.06 -6.92
CA THR A 54 14.14 -4.50 -5.66
C THR A 54 15.01 -4.17 -4.46
N LEU A 55 16.31 -4.47 -4.51
CA LEU A 55 17.25 -4.17 -3.43
C LEU A 55 17.42 -2.66 -3.22
N VAL A 56 17.38 -1.87 -4.30
CA VAL A 56 17.42 -0.40 -4.22
C VAL A 56 16.15 0.15 -3.55
N ILE A 57 14.98 -0.38 -3.91
CA ILE A 57 13.71 -0.01 -3.30
C ILE A 57 13.69 -0.36 -1.82
N GLU A 58 14.07 -1.59 -1.46
CA GLU A 58 14.12 -2.04 -0.08
C GLU A 58 15.07 -1.17 0.76
N PHE A 59 16.26 -0.86 0.24
CA PHE A 59 17.20 0.05 0.88
C PHE A 59 16.60 1.44 1.09
N TYR A 60 15.90 1.98 0.08
CA TYR A 60 15.24 3.27 0.19
C TYR A 60 14.14 3.25 1.26
N LEU A 61 13.28 2.23 1.26
CA LEU A 61 12.19 2.07 2.23
C LEU A 61 12.72 1.91 3.66
N ASP A 62 13.81 1.15 3.88
CA ASP A 62 14.46 1.10 5.18
C ASP A 62 14.98 2.48 5.59
N ARG A 63 15.59 3.22 4.66
CA ARG A 63 16.19 4.51 4.96
C ARG A 63 15.16 5.56 5.37
N VAL A 64 13.96 5.57 4.79
CA VAL A 64 12.90 6.54 5.09
C VAL A 64 11.94 6.07 6.17
N GLY A 65 11.68 4.76 6.27
CA GLY A 65 10.70 4.19 7.18
C GLY A 65 11.24 3.78 8.54
N ARG A 66 12.56 3.62 8.69
CA ARG A 66 13.16 3.13 9.95
C ARG A 66 12.97 4.12 11.09
N PRO A 67 12.39 3.68 12.23
CA PRO A 67 12.24 4.55 13.39
C PRO A 67 13.58 4.81 14.06
N HIS A 68 13.76 6.04 14.53
CA HIS A 68 14.94 6.50 15.27
C HIS A 68 14.58 6.80 16.72
N TYR A 69 15.42 6.35 17.64
CA TYR A 69 15.26 6.54 19.09
C TYR A 69 16.44 7.34 19.64
N ASN A 70 16.20 8.08 20.72
CA ASN A 70 17.23 8.79 21.49
C ASN A 70 17.92 7.84 22.47
N GLU A 71 19.00 8.31 23.11
CA GLU A 71 19.78 7.52 24.09
C GLU A 71 18.97 7.11 25.33
N ASP A 72 17.93 7.89 25.67
CA ASP A 72 16.98 7.61 26.75
C ASP A 72 15.86 6.63 26.35
N GLY A 73 15.88 6.12 25.11
CA GLY A 73 14.86 5.23 24.55
C GLY A 73 13.58 5.95 24.09
N SER A 74 13.52 7.28 24.18
CA SER A 74 12.39 8.05 23.65
C SER A 74 12.39 8.05 22.11
N LEU A 75 11.20 8.01 21.52
CA LEU A 75 11.05 8.03 20.06
C LEU A 75 11.42 9.40 19.51
N ARG A 76 12.47 9.47 18.68
CA ARG A 76 12.93 10.69 18.01
C ARG A 76 12.21 10.93 16.69
N SER A 77 12.04 9.88 15.89
CA SER A 77 11.30 9.91 14.63
C SER A 77 10.66 8.56 14.36
N ALA A 78 9.41 8.55 13.92
CA ALA A 78 8.71 7.33 13.52
C ALA A 78 9.09 6.83 12.12
N GLY A 79 9.78 7.66 11.33
CA GLY A 79 9.96 7.45 9.89
C GLY A 79 8.74 7.88 9.08
N GLU A 80 8.86 7.81 7.75
CA GLU A 80 7.76 8.04 6.82
C GLU A 80 6.72 6.91 6.88
N ASP A 81 5.48 7.20 6.49
CA ASP A 81 4.43 6.20 6.42
C ASP A 81 4.68 5.23 5.26
N LEU A 82 5.12 4.02 5.59
CA LEU A 82 5.37 2.96 4.60
C LEU A 82 4.08 2.45 3.92
N ASN A 83 2.88 2.83 4.37
CA ASN A 83 1.61 2.55 3.71
C ASN A 83 1.06 3.78 2.95
N ALA A 84 1.89 4.80 2.71
CA ALA A 84 1.46 5.95 1.91
C ALA A 84 1.03 5.50 0.50
N THR A 85 -0.09 6.04 0.03
CA THR A 85 -0.63 5.74 -1.30
C THR A 85 0.20 6.41 -2.40
N GLY A 86 0.14 5.84 -3.61
CA GLY A 86 0.85 6.38 -4.77
C GLY A 86 2.26 5.80 -4.92
N LEU A 87 3.30 6.59 -4.70
CA LEU A 87 4.67 6.14 -5.01
C LEU A 87 5.17 5.06 -4.06
N THR A 88 4.93 5.18 -2.75
CA THR A 88 5.35 4.18 -1.75
C THR A 88 4.60 2.86 -1.97
N GLU A 89 3.30 2.92 -2.25
CA GLU A 89 2.50 1.77 -2.66
C GLU A 89 3.08 1.10 -3.92
N TYR A 90 3.40 1.88 -4.96
CA TYR A 90 4.04 1.34 -6.17
C TYR A 90 5.42 0.71 -5.89
N MET A 91 6.21 1.28 -4.98
CA MET A 91 7.47 0.66 -4.54
C MET A 91 7.24 -0.72 -3.92
N TRP A 92 6.21 -0.88 -3.10
CA TRP A 92 5.82 -2.17 -2.56
C TRP A 92 5.32 -3.13 -3.64
N ASP A 93 4.56 -2.66 -4.62
CA ASP A 93 4.13 -3.50 -5.75
C ASP A 93 5.32 -4.08 -6.49
N VAL A 94 6.31 -3.25 -6.83
CA VAL A 94 7.53 -3.71 -7.52
C VAL A 94 8.34 -4.67 -6.65
N LEU A 95 8.47 -4.38 -5.36
CA LEU A 95 9.21 -5.21 -4.42
C LEU A 95 8.56 -6.60 -4.31
N TYR A 96 7.29 -6.66 -3.90
CA TYR A 96 6.57 -7.92 -3.69
C TYR A 96 6.39 -8.71 -5.00
N TRP A 97 6.17 -8.02 -6.13
CA TRP A 97 6.08 -8.70 -7.42
C TRP A 97 7.40 -9.35 -7.82
N THR A 98 8.52 -8.67 -7.59
CA THR A 98 9.84 -9.22 -7.91
C THR A 98 10.21 -10.38 -6.98
N GLU A 99 9.89 -10.29 -5.69
CA GLU A 99 9.99 -11.41 -4.76
C GLU A 99 9.17 -12.63 -5.23
N GLY A 100 7.94 -12.39 -5.69
CA GLY A 100 7.10 -13.41 -6.31
C GLY A 100 7.72 -14.01 -7.56
N CYS A 101 8.37 -13.20 -8.41
CA CYS A 101 9.11 -13.68 -9.57
C CYS A 101 10.30 -14.55 -9.17
N ILE A 102 11.07 -14.17 -8.13
CA ILE A 102 12.20 -14.98 -7.63
C ILE A 102 11.68 -16.33 -7.13
N ALA A 103 10.62 -16.33 -6.31
CA ALA A 103 9.99 -17.56 -5.83
C ALA A 103 9.48 -18.44 -6.99
N ALA A 104 8.82 -17.85 -7.98
CA ALA A 104 8.33 -18.55 -9.16
C ALA A 104 9.47 -19.14 -9.99
N VAL A 105 10.59 -18.44 -10.12
CA VAL A 105 11.78 -18.91 -10.84
C VAL A 105 12.44 -20.09 -10.12
N CYS A 106 12.42 -20.13 -8.79
CA CYS A 106 12.86 -21.31 -8.03
C CYS A 106 12.04 -22.57 -8.36
N ILE A 107 10.75 -22.43 -8.72
CA ILE A 107 9.83 -23.54 -9.01
C ILE A 107 9.81 -23.88 -10.51
N PHE A 108 9.63 -22.87 -11.36
CA PHE A 108 9.38 -22.98 -12.79
C PHE A 108 10.60 -22.67 -13.67
N ASN A 109 11.77 -22.44 -13.05
CA ASN A 109 13.04 -22.15 -13.71
C ASN A 109 13.03 -20.79 -14.47
N ASP A 110 14.02 -20.56 -15.33
CA ASP A 110 14.28 -19.27 -16.00
C ASP A 110 13.09 -18.68 -16.78
N ARG A 111 12.10 -19.50 -17.18
CA ARG A 111 10.91 -19.02 -17.91
C ARG A 111 10.03 -18.11 -17.07
N ALA A 112 10.03 -18.26 -15.75
CA ALA A 112 9.20 -17.44 -14.87
C ALA A 112 9.64 -15.96 -14.80
N TRP A 113 10.85 -15.62 -15.28
CA TRP A 113 11.26 -14.21 -15.41
C TRP A 113 10.36 -13.40 -16.34
N TRP A 114 9.59 -14.04 -17.24
CA TRP A 114 8.59 -13.34 -18.05
C TRP A 114 7.48 -12.69 -17.24
N LEU A 115 7.19 -13.18 -16.02
CA LEU A 115 6.24 -12.53 -15.11
C LEU A 115 6.68 -11.11 -14.74
N TRP A 116 7.98 -10.83 -14.79
CA TRP A 116 8.51 -9.53 -14.43
C TRP A 116 8.16 -8.43 -15.45
N VAL A 117 7.82 -8.78 -16.69
CA VAL A 117 7.43 -7.81 -17.75
C VAL A 117 6.20 -6.98 -17.36
N VAL A 118 5.39 -7.48 -16.42
CA VAL A 118 4.27 -6.71 -15.85
C VAL A 118 4.74 -5.39 -15.23
N VAL A 119 5.89 -5.37 -14.57
CA VAL A 119 6.44 -4.16 -13.93
C VAL A 119 6.63 -3.02 -14.93
N PRO A 120 7.46 -3.14 -15.98
CA PRO A 120 7.66 -2.04 -16.93
C PRO A 120 6.40 -1.68 -17.71
N LEU A 121 5.52 -2.65 -18.04
CA LEU A 121 4.24 -2.36 -18.68
C LEU A 121 3.36 -1.46 -17.80
N TYR A 122 3.27 -1.80 -16.51
CA TYR A 122 2.51 -1.00 -15.56
C TYR A 122 3.16 0.36 -15.29
N SER A 123 4.49 0.44 -15.21
CA SER A 123 5.20 1.74 -15.10
C SER A 123 4.88 2.67 -16.27
N VAL A 124 4.89 2.16 -17.50
CA VAL A 124 4.55 2.95 -18.69
C VAL A 124 3.10 3.40 -18.64
N TYR A 125 2.18 2.52 -18.23
CA TYR A 125 0.77 2.85 -18.05
C TYR A 125 0.57 3.97 -17.01
N LEU A 126 1.20 3.88 -15.84
CA LEU A 126 1.13 4.91 -14.80
C LEU A 126 1.66 6.27 -15.27
N VAL A 127 2.79 6.28 -15.96
CA VAL A 127 3.35 7.52 -16.53
C VAL A 127 2.39 8.10 -17.58
N TYR A 128 1.85 7.27 -18.46
CA TYR A 128 0.92 7.70 -19.50
C TYR A 128 -0.35 8.33 -18.91
N THR A 129 -0.98 7.67 -17.94
CA THR A 129 -2.22 8.18 -17.31
C THR A 129 -1.95 9.45 -16.51
N THR A 130 -0.83 9.53 -15.81
CA THR A 130 -0.43 10.74 -15.05
C THR A 130 -0.21 11.92 -15.98
N VAL A 131 0.57 11.76 -17.05
CA VAL A 131 0.85 12.85 -18.02
C VAL A 131 -0.42 13.30 -18.72
N MET A 132 -1.29 12.37 -19.11
CA MET A 132 -2.56 12.71 -19.76
C MET A 132 -3.55 13.38 -18.80
N GLY A 133 -3.59 12.96 -17.54
CA GLY A 133 -4.39 13.59 -16.49
C GLY A 133 -3.95 15.04 -16.25
N VAL A 134 -2.64 15.28 -16.10
CA VAL A 134 -2.08 16.62 -15.95
C VAL A 134 -2.42 17.50 -17.15
N LYS A 135 -2.22 17.01 -18.38
CA LYS A 135 -2.56 17.76 -19.60
C LYS A 135 -4.04 18.15 -19.66
N LYS A 136 -4.96 17.24 -19.27
CA LYS A 136 -6.39 17.53 -19.19
C LYS A 136 -6.70 18.58 -18.13
N GLY A 137 -6.08 18.52 -16.96
CA GLY A 137 -6.23 19.51 -15.90
C GLY A 137 -5.78 20.91 -16.33
N PHE A 138 -4.62 21.01 -16.99
CA PHE A 138 -4.12 22.29 -17.51
C PHE A 138 -4.93 22.80 -18.71
N ALA A 139 -5.37 21.93 -19.62
CA ALA A 139 -6.25 22.33 -20.73
C ALA A 139 -7.62 22.83 -20.25
N GLY A 140 -8.18 22.21 -19.19
CA GLY A 140 -9.40 22.67 -18.54
C GLY A 140 -9.26 24.02 -17.83
N MET A 141 -8.05 24.34 -17.33
CA MET A 141 -7.78 25.61 -16.65
C MET A 141 -7.37 26.75 -17.61
N GLY A 142 -6.80 26.42 -18.77
CA GLY A 142 -6.43 27.39 -19.82
C GLY A 142 -7.55 27.78 -20.80
N GLY A 143 -8.66 27.03 -20.81
CA GLY A 143 -9.88 27.35 -21.59
C GLY A 143 -10.92 28.16 -20.81
N GLY A 144 -10.68 28.43 -19.52
CA GLY A 144 -11.64 29.03 -18.59
C GLY A 144 -11.53 30.55 -18.43
N CYS A 145 -11.52 31.30 -19.52
CA CYS A 145 -12.07 32.67 -19.54
C CYS A 145 -13.23 32.67 -20.54
N GLY A 146 -14.32 32.01 -20.17
CA GLY A 146 -15.50 31.88 -21.01
C GLY A 146 -16.39 30.73 -20.59
N GLY A 147 -17.37 31.03 -19.75
CA GLY A 147 -18.51 30.14 -19.48
C GLY A 147 -18.40 29.37 -18.17
N GLY A 148 -19.21 29.77 -17.20
CA GLY A 148 -19.26 29.19 -15.87
C GLY A 148 -19.76 27.74 -15.81
N GLY A 149 -19.47 27.12 -14.68
CA GLY A 149 -19.91 25.78 -14.33
C GLY A 149 -19.14 25.30 -13.12
N GLY A 150 -19.45 25.88 -11.96
CA GLY A 150 -18.95 25.37 -10.68
C GLY A 150 -19.48 23.96 -10.44
N GLY A 151 -18.59 23.06 -10.05
CA GLY A 151 -18.91 21.71 -9.61
C GLY A 151 -18.04 21.38 -8.41
N GLY A 152 -18.43 21.94 -7.27
CA GLY A 152 -17.83 21.66 -5.98
C GLY A 152 -18.14 20.24 -5.50
N TRP A 153 -17.25 19.77 -4.64
CA TRP A 153 -17.41 18.62 -3.76
C TRP A 153 -18.76 18.66 -3.01
N ALA A 154 -19.57 17.63 -3.22
CA ALA A 154 -20.68 17.20 -2.36
C ALA A 154 -20.80 15.67 -2.58
N GLY A 155 -20.74 14.77 -1.60
CA GLY A 155 -20.96 14.95 -0.18
C GLY A 155 -22.43 15.25 0.08
N ALA A 156 -23.31 14.29 -0.18
CA ALA A 156 -24.71 14.36 0.25
C ALA A 156 -25.13 12.98 0.77
N ASP A 157 -25.38 12.95 2.08
CA ASP A 157 -26.19 11.96 2.76
C ASP A 157 -27.60 11.95 2.15
N GLU A 158 -28.08 10.77 1.76
CA GLU A 158 -29.47 10.59 1.33
C GLU A 158 -30.30 10.28 2.58
N GLN A 159 -30.96 11.30 3.11
CA GLN A 159 -32.09 11.17 4.05
C GLN A 159 -33.34 10.90 3.22
N ASP A 160 -33.77 9.64 3.18
CA ASP A 160 -35.12 9.29 2.74
C ASP A 160 -36.11 9.65 3.86
N ALA A 161 -36.87 10.70 3.61
CA ALA A 161 -38.12 10.99 4.29
C ALA A 161 -39.25 10.57 3.35
N ASP A 162 -39.95 9.49 3.69
CA ASP A 162 -41.30 9.24 3.23
C ASP A 162 -42.25 9.38 4.43
N GLU A 163 -43.21 10.29 4.25
CA GLU A 163 -44.36 10.54 5.10
C GLU A 163 -45.27 9.30 5.15
N GLU A 164 -45.97 9.09 6.27
CA GLU A 164 -47.44 9.07 6.32
C GLU A 164 -47.96 8.58 7.69
N GLY A 165 -48.98 9.28 8.20
CA GLY A 165 -50.03 8.69 9.02
C GLY A 165 -50.09 9.06 10.50
N GLU A 166 -50.86 10.11 10.82
CA GLU A 166 -51.46 10.36 12.13
C GLU A 166 -52.20 9.14 12.69
N GLU A 167 -52.14 8.91 14.02
CA GLU A 167 -53.32 8.97 14.91
C GLU A 167 -52.96 8.65 16.38
N GLY A 168 -53.53 9.41 17.31
CA GLY A 168 -53.87 8.90 18.66
C GLY A 168 -53.00 9.36 19.83
N GLY A 169 -53.54 10.27 20.64
CA GLY A 169 -52.95 10.82 21.87
C GLY A 169 -52.88 9.88 23.09
N PRO A 170 -52.67 10.45 24.31
CA PRO A 170 -51.69 9.97 25.28
C PRO A 170 -52.24 8.93 26.27
N GLY A 171 -51.41 7.95 26.64
CA GLY A 171 -51.74 6.91 27.61
C GLY A 171 -50.54 6.52 28.48
N GLU A 172 -50.55 7.07 29.69
CA GLU A 172 -49.83 6.63 30.87
C GLU A 172 -50.10 5.15 31.19
N VAL A 173 -49.06 4.31 31.37
CA VAL A 173 -48.97 3.06 32.18
C VAL A 173 -47.74 2.28 31.68
N SER A 174 -47.01 1.45 32.42
CA SER A 174 -46.81 1.16 33.83
C SER A 174 -45.57 0.26 33.83
N SER A 175 -44.88 0.22 34.96
CA SER A 175 -43.90 -0.79 35.39
C SER A 175 -44.26 -2.25 35.04
N VAL A 176 -43.26 -3.15 35.21
CA VAL A 176 -43.25 -4.63 35.08
C VAL A 176 -42.49 -5.02 33.79
N ILE A 177 -41.27 -5.58 33.81
CA ILE A 177 -40.93 -6.92 34.30
C ILE A 177 -39.47 -6.93 34.80
N ALA A 178 -39.32 -7.28 36.08
CA ALA A 178 -38.10 -7.83 36.64
C ALA A 178 -38.07 -9.36 36.44
N GLN A 179 -36.86 -9.92 36.55
CA GLN A 179 -36.54 -11.31 36.90
C GLN A 179 -36.84 -12.45 35.91
N ARG A 180 -35.76 -13.16 35.55
CA ARG A 180 -35.53 -14.61 35.74
C ARG A 180 -34.03 -14.86 35.46
N GLU A 181 -33.17 -15.06 36.47
CA GLU A 181 -32.86 -16.37 37.11
C GLU A 181 -32.49 -17.40 36.01
N PHE A 182 -31.26 -17.88 35.84
CA PHE A 182 -30.22 -18.36 36.76
C PHE A 182 -28.81 -18.04 36.23
#